data_AF-A0A1Y5FIB1-F1
#
_entry.id   AF-A0A1Y5FIB1-F1
#
_cell.length_a   1.000
_cell.length_b   1.000
_cell.length_c   1.000
_cell.angle_alpha   90.00
_cell.angle_beta   90.00
_cell.angle_gamma   90.00
#
_symmetry.space_group_name_H-M   'P 1'
#
loop_
_entity.id
_entity.type
_entity.pdbx_description
1 polymer ?
#
loop_
_entity_poly.entity_id
_entity_poly.type
_entity_poly.pdbx_seq_one_letter_code
_entity_poly.pdbx_strand_id
1 'polypeptide(L)'
;MKSKLLLMITLFGIFVNLTRAESVNVQSLNQGTCWFSEEETSIKVVSFNDGQVMNLDDNYLSHILSLDLPLTFDGSYTAEIFCSSHGASLVMNIKEENLRYCLWLKLDSEGPKVQSFGLADNDSKCDGHDPGVLILSLNDDVNINDEFMRKLENREFGFEYESVSRVSERIIKVSFSKESYGREMEYASRFTDLDAVKFAEKSFFYHPIGEWGSLKSLKKD
;
A
#
# COMPACT_ATOMS: atom_id res chain seq x y z
N MET A 1 12.38 -73.97 -9.18
CA MET A 1 13.13 -72.84 -8.59
C MET A 1 13.13 -71.55 -9.43
N LYS A 2 12.17 -71.34 -10.36
CA LYS A 2 12.17 -70.18 -11.27
C LYS A 2 11.01 -69.19 -11.09
N SER A 3 9.99 -69.49 -10.27
CA SER A 3 8.82 -68.60 -10.10
C SER A 3 8.93 -67.57 -8.97
N LYS A 4 9.88 -67.72 -8.04
CA LYS A 4 10.06 -66.77 -6.92
C LYS A 4 10.95 -65.56 -7.27
N LEU A 5 11.73 -65.64 -8.35
CA LEU A 5 12.62 -64.56 -8.76
C LEU A 5 11.89 -63.46 -9.53
N LEU A 6 10.83 -63.81 -10.28
CA LEU A 6 10.06 -62.82 -11.05
C LEU A 6 9.20 -61.91 -10.16
N LEU A 7 8.72 -62.42 -9.01
CA LEU A 7 7.89 -61.64 -8.08
C LEU A 7 8.69 -60.58 -7.30
N MET A 8 10.02 -60.77 -7.16
CA MET A 8 10.89 -59.80 -6.49
C MET A 8 11.28 -58.63 -7.41
N ILE A 9 11.28 -58.81 -8.73
CA ILE A 9 11.66 -57.76 -9.68
C ILE A 9 10.50 -56.80 -9.95
N THR A 10 9.25 -57.27 -9.87
CA THR A 10 8.06 -56.39 -9.97
C THR A 10 7.76 -55.61 -8.69
N LEU A 11 8.21 -56.06 -7.51
CA LEU A 11 8.02 -55.32 -6.26
C LEU A 11 9.00 -54.15 -6.08
N PHE A 12 10.11 -54.13 -6.82
CA PHE A 12 11.11 -53.05 -6.76
C PHE A 12 10.85 -51.91 -7.77
N GLY A 13 9.93 -52.09 -8.71
CA GLY A 13 9.61 -51.11 -9.75
C GLY A 13 8.61 -50.01 -9.34
N ILE A 14 8.02 -50.08 -8.14
CA ILE A 14 6.92 -49.18 -7.74
C ILE A 14 7.41 -47.98 -6.89
N PHE A 15 8.67 -47.96 -6.44
CA PHE A 15 9.15 -46.93 -5.50
C PHE A 15 9.95 -45.78 -6.12
N VAL A 16 9.97 -45.63 -7.44
CA VAL A 16 10.73 -44.54 -8.11
C VAL A 16 9.80 -43.59 -8.88
N ASN A 17 8.62 -43.33 -8.36
CA ASN A 17 8.03 -42.01 -8.58
C ASN A 17 8.55 -41.13 -7.46
N LEU A 18 9.74 -40.54 -7.66
CA LEU A 18 10.10 -39.31 -6.97
C LEU A 18 9.04 -38.27 -7.37
N THR A 19 7.92 -38.25 -6.65
CA THR A 19 7.11 -37.04 -6.60
C THR A 19 8.03 -36.01 -5.98
N ARG A 20 8.60 -35.13 -6.82
CA ARG A 20 9.18 -33.88 -6.34
C ARG A 20 8.08 -33.20 -5.53
N ALA A 21 8.17 -33.34 -4.22
CA ALA A 21 7.44 -32.49 -3.32
C ALA A 21 8.11 -31.11 -3.45
N GLU A 22 7.67 -30.34 -4.44
CA GLU A 22 7.94 -28.91 -4.41
C GLU A 22 7.27 -28.39 -3.15
N SER A 23 8.08 -27.94 -2.21
CA SER A 23 7.61 -27.32 -0.99
C SER A 23 6.99 -25.97 -1.38
N VAL A 24 5.71 -25.98 -1.71
CA VAL A 24 4.93 -24.75 -1.89
C VAL A 24 4.83 -24.09 -0.52
N ASN A 25 5.53 -22.98 -0.34
CA ASN A 25 5.42 -22.21 0.89
C ASN A 25 4.09 -21.46 0.87
N VAL A 26 3.19 -21.87 1.77
CA VAL A 26 1.81 -21.41 1.86
C VAL A 26 1.74 -20.43 3.03
N GLN A 27 1.55 -19.13 2.77
CA GLN A 27 1.42 -18.13 3.84
C GLN A 27 -0.04 -17.78 4.09
N SER A 28 -0.58 -18.25 5.21
CA SER A 28 -1.91 -17.86 5.69
C SER A 28 -1.82 -16.54 6.44
N LEU A 29 -2.65 -15.57 6.09
CA LEU A 29 -2.70 -14.26 6.74
C LEU A 29 -4.08 -13.98 7.34
N ASN A 30 -4.06 -13.18 8.40
CA ASN A 30 -5.21 -12.71 9.17
C ASN A 30 -6.15 -13.87 9.52
N GLN A 31 -5.61 -14.86 10.23
CA GLN A 31 -6.31 -16.06 10.67
C GLN A 31 -6.98 -16.87 9.53
N GLY A 32 -6.43 -16.82 8.32
CA GLY A 32 -6.97 -17.52 7.15
C GLY A 32 -7.98 -16.71 6.35
N THR A 33 -8.05 -15.40 6.55
CA THR A 33 -8.85 -14.49 5.70
C THR A 33 -8.33 -14.45 4.27
N CYS A 34 -7.02 -14.61 4.11
CA CYS A 34 -6.43 -14.83 2.81
C CYS A 34 -5.26 -15.81 2.89
N TRP A 35 -4.86 -16.29 1.72
CA TRP A 35 -3.65 -17.06 1.54
C TRP A 35 -2.92 -16.54 0.30
N PHE A 36 -1.59 -16.59 0.33
CA PHE A 36 -0.82 -16.44 -0.91
C PHE A 36 0.37 -17.39 -0.99
N SER A 37 0.82 -17.63 -2.21
CA SER A 37 2.04 -18.37 -2.50
C SER A 37 2.73 -17.83 -3.73
N GLU A 38 4.05 -17.72 -3.63
CA GLU A 38 4.93 -17.29 -4.70
C GLU A 38 5.49 -18.52 -5.43
N GLU A 39 5.19 -18.64 -6.71
CA GLU A 39 5.80 -19.59 -7.66
C GLU A 39 6.79 -18.83 -8.55
N GLU A 40 7.60 -19.53 -9.37
CA GLU A 40 8.68 -18.91 -10.15
C GLU A 40 8.20 -17.77 -11.08
N THR A 41 7.00 -17.87 -11.63
CA THR A 41 6.47 -16.93 -12.63
C THR A 41 5.11 -16.31 -12.27
N SER A 42 4.60 -16.59 -11.07
CA SER A 42 3.28 -16.11 -10.68
C SER A 42 3.08 -16.14 -9.17
N ILE A 43 2.23 -15.25 -8.67
CA ILE A 43 1.79 -15.27 -7.27
C ILE A 43 0.32 -15.64 -7.24
N LYS A 44 -0.02 -16.73 -6.55
CA LYS A 44 -1.41 -17.11 -6.31
C LYS A 44 -1.88 -16.45 -5.03
N VAL A 45 -2.99 -15.73 -5.11
CA VAL A 45 -3.64 -15.10 -3.97
C VAL A 45 -5.07 -15.61 -3.88
N VAL A 46 -5.47 -16.05 -2.70
CA VAL A 46 -6.85 -16.44 -2.40
C VAL A 46 -7.36 -15.52 -1.31
N SER A 47 -8.45 -14.82 -1.60
CA SER A 47 -9.15 -13.97 -0.64
C SER A 47 -10.50 -14.61 -0.30
N PHE A 48 -10.63 -15.14 0.91
CA PHE A 48 -11.84 -15.87 1.29
C PHE A 48 -13.02 -14.94 1.58
N ASN A 49 -12.75 -13.74 2.12
CA ASN A 49 -13.80 -12.78 2.41
C ASN A 49 -14.46 -12.21 1.16
N ASP A 50 -13.68 -12.01 0.10
CA ASP A 50 -14.19 -11.52 -1.18
C ASP A 50 -14.54 -12.68 -2.13
N GLY A 51 -14.30 -13.94 -1.72
CA GLY A 51 -14.57 -15.13 -2.52
C GLY A 51 -13.75 -15.20 -3.82
N GLN A 52 -12.56 -14.59 -3.84
CA GLN A 52 -11.75 -14.43 -5.05
C GLN A 52 -10.48 -15.27 -5.02
N VAL A 53 -10.09 -15.76 -6.20
CA VAL A 53 -8.79 -16.38 -6.46
C VAL A 53 -8.14 -15.63 -7.61
N MET A 54 -6.93 -15.13 -7.39
CA MET A 54 -6.20 -14.32 -8.36
C MET A 54 -4.84 -14.95 -8.63
N ASN A 55 -4.42 -14.90 -9.88
CA ASN A 55 -3.08 -15.28 -10.31
C ASN A 55 -2.37 -14.00 -10.78
N LEU A 56 -1.43 -13.50 -9.99
CA LEU A 56 -0.63 -12.33 -10.34
C LEU A 56 0.55 -12.81 -11.18
N ASP A 57 0.30 -13.02 -12.47
CA ASP A 57 1.32 -13.29 -13.49
C ASP A 57 1.70 -12.00 -14.25
N ASP A 58 2.64 -12.09 -15.18
CA ASP A 58 3.10 -10.94 -15.97
C ASP A 58 1.95 -10.21 -16.69
N ASN A 59 0.93 -10.94 -17.14
CA ASN A 59 -0.23 -10.33 -17.80
C ASN A 59 -1.05 -9.52 -16.80
N TYR A 60 -1.36 -10.09 -15.62
CA TYR A 60 -2.07 -9.37 -14.56
C TYR A 60 -1.28 -8.13 -14.10
N LEU A 61 0.03 -8.27 -13.90
CA LEU A 61 0.89 -7.19 -13.43
C LEU A 61 1.07 -6.10 -14.49
N SER A 62 1.03 -6.45 -15.78
CA SER A 62 1.06 -5.47 -16.87
C SER A 62 -0.14 -4.51 -16.83
N HIS A 63 -1.29 -4.94 -16.27
CA HIS A 63 -2.44 -4.06 -16.09
C HIS A 63 -2.14 -2.92 -15.11
N ILE A 64 -1.22 -3.09 -14.15
CA ILE A 64 -0.81 -2.02 -13.23
C ILE A 64 -0.18 -0.87 -14.02
N LEU A 65 0.63 -1.18 -15.03
CA LEU A 65 1.25 -0.19 -15.91
C LEU A 65 0.25 0.54 -16.82
N SER A 66 -0.95 -0.03 -16.98
CA SER A 66 -2.04 0.60 -17.75
C SER A 66 -2.95 1.49 -16.89
N LEU A 67 -2.77 1.49 -15.56
CA LEU A 67 -3.48 2.40 -14.67
C LEU A 67 -2.97 3.83 -14.91
N ASP A 68 -3.87 4.81 -14.95
CA ASP A 68 -3.53 6.24 -15.08
C ASP A 68 -2.94 6.77 -13.76
N LEU A 69 -1.73 6.31 -13.45
CA LEU A 69 -0.97 6.67 -12.27
C LEU A 69 0.10 7.69 -12.67
N PRO A 70 0.38 8.70 -11.83
CA PRO A 70 1.43 9.67 -12.08
C PRO A 70 2.81 9.09 -11.70
N LEU A 71 3.10 7.86 -12.14
CA LEU A 71 4.34 7.12 -11.88
C LEU A 71 4.84 6.47 -13.17
N THR A 72 6.16 6.31 -13.29
CA THR A 72 6.79 5.56 -14.39
C THR A 72 7.23 4.15 -14.00
N PHE A 73 7.34 3.84 -12.69
CA PHE A 73 7.92 2.61 -12.16
C PHE A 73 9.40 2.37 -12.55
N ASP A 74 10.12 3.42 -12.96
CA ASP A 74 11.52 3.33 -13.41
C ASP A 74 12.50 3.09 -12.25
N GLY A 75 12.17 3.50 -11.03
CA GLY A 75 12.98 3.30 -9.85
C GLY A 75 12.82 1.93 -9.16
N SER A 76 13.27 1.86 -7.91
CA SER A 76 13.16 0.68 -7.05
C SER A 76 11.75 0.54 -6.46
N TYR A 77 11.25 -0.68 -6.30
CA TYR A 77 10.00 -0.91 -5.59
C TYR A 77 10.01 -2.22 -4.79
N THR A 78 9.17 -2.26 -3.77
CA THR A 78 8.82 -3.48 -3.03
C THR A 78 7.32 -3.67 -3.07
N ALA A 79 6.87 -4.92 -3.11
CA ALA A 79 5.45 -5.26 -3.05
C ALA A 79 5.11 -6.19 -1.88
N GLU A 80 3.92 -6.01 -1.34
CA GLU A 80 3.36 -6.81 -0.26
C GLU A 80 1.90 -7.15 -0.55
N ILE A 81 1.47 -8.34 -0.13
CA ILE A 81 0.05 -8.66 -0.01
C ILE A 81 -0.42 -8.22 1.36
N PHE A 82 -1.47 -7.40 1.38
CA PHE A 82 -2.18 -7.02 2.58
C PHE A 82 -3.52 -7.73 2.65
N CYS A 83 -3.83 -8.34 3.78
CA CYS A 83 -5.07 -9.08 3.98
C CYS A 83 -5.82 -8.62 5.21
N SER A 84 -7.07 -8.22 4.98
CA SER A 84 -7.95 -7.68 6.01
C SER A 84 -9.35 -8.29 5.89
N SER A 85 -10.25 -7.86 6.78
CA SER A 85 -11.67 -8.21 6.67
C SER A 85 -12.31 -7.85 5.32
N HIS A 86 -11.69 -6.94 4.55
CA HIS A 86 -12.17 -6.45 3.25
C HIS A 86 -11.49 -7.11 2.05
N GLY A 87 -10.83 -8.25 2.27
CA GLY A 87 -10.18 -9.03 1.23
C GLY A 87 -8.67 -8.80 1.14
N ALA A 88 -8.11 -9.07 -0.05
CA ALA A 88 -6.68 -8.96 -0.33
C ALA A 88 -6.36 -7.71 -1.18
N SER A 89 -5.23 -7.10 -0.90
CA SER A 89 -4.72 -5.93 -1.63
C SER A 89 -3.25 -6.13 -1.95
N LEU A 90 -2.81 -5.65 -3.10
CA LEU A 90 -1.41 -5.51 -3.44
C LEU A 90 -0.97 -4.10 -3.07
N VAL A 91 0.00 -4.00 -2.19
CA VAL A 91 0.56 -2.74 -1.73
C VAL A 91 1.98 -2.61 -2.26
N MET A 92 2.24 -1.53 -2.97
CA MET A 92 3.56 -1.26 -3.57
C MET A 92 4.15 0.01 -2.96
N ASN A 93 5.39 -0.09 -2.48
CA ASN A 93 6.21 1.04 -2.09
C ASN A 93 7.19 1.32 -3.24
N ILE A 94 7.04 2.45 -3.90
CA ILE A 94 7.70 2.76 -5.18
C ILE A 94 8.55 4.01 -4.97
N LYS A 95 9.85 3.91 -5.23
CA LYS A 95 10.75 5.07 -5.20
C LYS A 95 10.88 5.64 -6.60
N GLU A 96 10.62 6.93 -6.75
CA GLU A 96 10.82 7.65 -8.00
C GLU A 96 11.49 9.00 -7.69
N GLU A 97 12.62 9.24 -8.34
CA GLU A 97 13.51 10.37 -8.01
C GLU A 97 13.84 10.42 -6.49
N ASN A 98 13.44 11.52 -5.83
CA ASN A 98 13.63 11.77 -4.40
C ASN A 98 12.38 11.47 -3.57
N LEU A 99 11.29 11.02 -4.20
CA LEU A 99 10.03 10.73 -3.53
C LEU A 99 9.81 9.22 -3.44
N ARG A 100 8.98 8.85 -2.47
CA ARG A 100 8.44 7.49 -2.35
C ARG A 100 6.94 7.57 -2.36
N TYR A 101 6.34 6.61 -3.04
CA TYR A 101 4.90 6.51 -3.23
C TYR A 101 4.40 5.20 -2.64
N CYS A 102 3.22 5.26 -2.06
CA CYS A 102 2.46 4.10 -1.65
C CYS A 102 1.28 3.93 -2.60
N LEU A 103 1.21 2.79 -3.28
CA LEU A 103 0.12 2.42 -4.16
C LEU A 103 -0.61 1.22 -3.57
N TRP A 104 -1.87 1.40 -3.25
CA TRP A 104 -2.76 0.32 -2.82
C TRP A 104 -3.68 -0.09 -3.96
N LEU A 105 -3.64 -1.37 -4.30
CA LEU A 105 -4.46 -1.97 -5.35
C LEU A 105 -5.38 -3.01 -4.71
N LYS A 106 -6.69 -2.86 -4.91
CA LYS A 106 -7.62 -3.96 -4.67
C LYS A 106 -7.36 -5.01 -5.73
N LEU A 107 -7.14 -6.25 -5.28
CA LEU A 107 -7.02 -7.37 -6.19
C LEU A 107 -8.42 -7.89 -6.55
N ASP A 108 -8.67 -8.02 -7.84
CA ASP A 108 -9.89 -8.59 -8.40
C ASP A 108 -9.53 -9.53 -9.57
N SER A 109 -10.37 -10.52 -9.83
CA SER A 109 -10.34 -11.40 -11.00
C SER A 109 -10.31 -10.67 -12.34
N GLU A 110 -10.92 -9.48 -12.43
CA GLU A 110 -10.91 -8.64 -13.63
C GLU A 110 -9.61 -7.83 -13.82
N GLY A 111 -8.81 -7.70 -12.76
CA GLY A 111 -7.61 -6.88 -12.74
C GLY A 111 -7.50 -5.98 -11.50
N PRO A 112 -6.33 -5.37 -11.27
CA PRO A 112 -6.10 -4.52 -10.12
C PRO A 112 -6.88 -3.20 -10.24
N LYS A 113 -7.48 -2.74 -9.14
CA LYS A 113 -8.19 -1.44 -9.07
C LYS A 113 -7.52 -0.56 -8.02
N VAL A 114 -7.19 0.69 -8.36
CA VAL A 114 -6.57 1.64 -7.42
C VAL A 114 -7.51 1.92 -6.25
N GLN A 115 -7.04 1.66 -5.03
CA GLN A 115 -7.73 2.02 -3.79
C GLN A 115 -7.23 3.36 -3.26
N SER A 116 -5.90 3.52 -3.21
CA SER A 116 -5.26 4.76 -2.80
C SER A 116 -3.89 4.88 -3.47
N PHE A 117 -3.47 6.13 -3.66
CA PHE A 117 -2.18 6.48 -4.20
C PHE A 117 -1.71 7.78 -3.53
N GLY A 118 -0.53 7.76 -2.92
CA GLY A 118 0.06 8.96 -2.33
C GLY A 118 1.51 8.77 -1.91
N LEU A 119 2.04 9.68 -1.10
CA LEU A 119 3.45 9.67 -0.68
C LEU A 119 3.67 8.71 0.50
N ALA A 120 4.86 8.14 0.59
CA ALA A 120 5.32 7.28 1.68
C ALA A 120 6.55 7.87 2.38
N ASP A 121 6.62 7.70 3.70
CA ASP A 121 7.68 8.29 4.52
C ASP A 121 8.92 7.39 4.65
N ASN A 122 8.76 6.11 4.36
CA ASN A 122 9.80 5.10 4.52
C ASN A 122 9.72 4.06 3.40
N ASP A 123 10.66 3.13 3.41
CA ASP A 123 10.81 2.03 2.45
C ASP A 123 10.15 0.72 2.92
N SER A 124 9.29 0.80 3.94
CA SER A 124 8.60 -0.33 4.53
C SER A 124 7.10 -0.32 4.18
N LYS A 125 6.32 -1.12 4.92
CA LYS A 125 4.86 -1.11 4.91
C LYS A 125 4.35 0.32 4.94
N CYS A 126 3.50 0.66 3.98
CA CYS A 126 3.03 2.01 3.81
C CYS A 126 1.50 2.04 3.72
N ASP A 127 0.90 3.00 4.42
CA ASP A 127 -0.49 3.41 4.19
C ASP A 127 -0.55 4.62 3.25
N GLY A 128 0.53 5.39 3.17
CA GLY A 128 0.59 6.57 2.34
C GLY A 128 -0.24 7.75 2.86
N HIS A 129 0.01 8.92 2.29
CA HIS A 129 -0.74 10.14 2.58
C HIS A 129 -0.95 10.97 1.32
N ASP A 130 -1.99 11.81 1.35
CA ASP A 130 -2.28 12.77 0.29
C ASP A 130 -1.07 13.71 0.10
N PRO A 131 -0.46 13.73 -1.09
CA PRO A 131 0.69 14.59 -1.36
C PRO A 131 0.33 16.06 -1.18
N GLY A 132 1.15 16.80 -0.42
CA GLY A 132 0.93 18.23 -0.19
C GLY A 132 -0.35 18.56 0.56
N VAL A 133 -0.86 17.68 1.42
CA VAL A 133 -2.03 17.98 2.26
C VAL A 133 -1.69 17.88 3.74
N LEU A 134 -1.96 18.96 4.47
CA LEU A 134 -1.92 18.98 5.93
C LEU A 134 -3.32 19.15 6.52
N ILE A 135 -3.56 18.45 7.62
CA ILE A 135 -4.69 18.61 8.50
C ILE A 135 -4.21 19.35 9.74
N LEU A 136 -4.82 20.50 10.02
CA LEU A 136 -4.55 21.30 11.20
C LEU A 136 -5.70 21.11 12.19
N SER A 137 -5.37 20.72 13.41
CA SER A 137 -6.28 20.73 14.55
C SER A 137 -6.01 21.95 15.41
N LEU A 138 -7.06 22.71 15.73
CA LEU A 138 -6.95 23.91 16.56
C LEU A 138 -7.04 23.61 18.06
N ASN A 139 -6.54 24.53 18.88
CA ASN A 139 -6.64 24.45 20.34
C ASN A 139 -8.10 24.52 20.82
N ASP A 140 -8.37 23.98 22.01
CA ASP A 140 -9.74 23.80 22.50
C ASP A 140 -10.46 25.11 22.83
N ASP A 141 -9.71 26.17 23.08
CA ASP A 141 -10.14 27.55 23.26
C ASP A 141 -10.24 28.34 21.94
N VAL A 142 -9.79 27.75 20.84
CA VAL A 142 -9.84 28.31 19.49
C VAL A 142 -10.91 27.58 18.69
N ASN A 143 -12.06 28.23 18.52
CA ASN A 143 -12.96 27.86 17.43
C ASN A 143 -12.46 28.53 16.15
N ILE A 144 -12.71 27.91 14.98
CA ILE A 144 -12.57 28.59 13.70
C ILE A 144 -13.50 29.80 13.72
N ASN A 145 -12.94 30.94 14.10
CA ASN A 145 -13.53 32.24 13.93
C ASN A 145 -13.11 32.76 12.54
N ASP A 146 -13.89 33.69 12.00
CA ASP A 146 -13.60 34.27 10.69
C ASP A 146 -12.20 34.92 10.66
N GLU A 147 -11.63 35.33 11.80
CA GLU A 147 -10.32 35.97 11.84
C GLU A 147 -9.16 35.01 11.53
N PHE A 148 -9.08 33.84 12.18
CA PHE A 148 -7.99 32.89 11.92
C PHE A 148 -8.05 32.35 10.49
N MET A 149 -9.25 32.00 10.02
CA MET A 149 -9.45 31.57 8.64
C MET A 149 -9.12 32.69 7.65
N ARG A 150 -9.54 33.94 7.91
CA ARG A 150 -9.16 35.08 7.07
C ARG A 150 -7.66 35.28 7.02
N LYS A 151 -6.94 35.14 8.15
CA LYS A 151 -5.47 35.24 8.18
C LYS A 151 -4.82 34.14 7.33
N LEU A 152 -5.34 32.92 7.37
CA LEU A 152 -4.93 31.84 6.46
C LEU A 152 -5.28 32.20 5.01
N GLU A 153 -6.51 32.52 4.67
CA GLU A 153 -6.92 32.82 3.29
C GLU A 153 -6.11 33.98 2.68
N ASN A 154 -5.78 34.98 3.48
CA ASN A 154 -4.94 36.12 3.10
C ASN A 154 -3.43 35.84 3.17
N ARG A 155 -3.02 34.64 3.58
CA ARG A 155 -1.61 34.21 3.73
C ARG A 155 -0.79 35.10 4.67
N GLU A 156 -1.43 35.66 5.70
CA GLU A 156 -0.80 36.59 6.66
C GLU A 156 0.31 35.92 7.49
N PHE A 157 0.33 34.58 7.55
CA PHE A 157 1.36 33.80 8.24
C PHE A 157 2.60 33.47 7.39
N GLY A 158 2.67 33.91 6.13
CA GLY A 158 3.84 33.71 5.28
C GLY A 158 4.03 32.26 4.80
N PHE A 159 2.94 31.53 4.64
CA PHE A 159 2.91 30.21 4.02
C PHE A 159 2.43 30.32 2.57
N GLU A 160 3.10 29.60 1.69
CA GLU A 160 2.62 29.39 0.32
C GLU A 160 1.86 28.08 0.27
N TYR A 161 0.56 28.16 0.03
CA TYR A 161 -0.32 27.03 -0.25
C TYR A 161 -1.31 27.40 -1.35
N GLU A 162 -1.82 26.38 -2.02
CA GLU A 162 -2.79 26.50 -3.10
C GLU A 162 -4.18 26.81 -2.55
N SER A 163 -4.60 26.11 -1.49
CA SER A 163 -5.92 26.30 -0.89
C SER A 163 -5.96 25.98 0.59
N VAL A 164 -6.93 26.58 1.28
CA VAL A 164 -7.32 26.24 2.65
C VAL A 164 -8.82 26.02 2.69
N SER A 165 -9.26 25.03 3.47
CA SER A 165 -10.69 24.76 3.64
C SER A 165 -11.01 24.28 5.04
N ARG A 166 -12.22 24.63 5.50
CA ARG A 166 -12.75 24.19 6.78
C ARG A 166 -13.32 22.78 6.64
N VAL A 167 -12.82 21.84 7.45
CA VAL A 167 -13.35 20.47 7.53
C VAL A 167 -14.40 20.35 8.64
N SER A 168 -14.13 20.96 9.80
CA SER A 168 -15.06 21.01 10.95
C SER A 168 -14.87 22.32 11.72
N GLU A 169 -15.41 22.46 12.93
CA GLU A 169 -15.21 23.70 13.73
C GLU A 169 -13.78 23.93 14.21
N ARG A 170 -12.94 22.89 14.21
CA ARG A 170 -11.56 22.93 14.72
C ARG A 170 -10.56 22.23 13.82
N ILE A 171 -11.00 21.82 12.63
CA ILE A 171 -10.16 21.11 11.67
C ILE A 171 -10.14 21.89 10.36
N ILE A 172 -8.92 22.19 9.91
CA ILE A 172 -8.65 22.89 8.66
C ILE A 172 -7.78 21.98 7.79
N LYS A 173 -8.10 21.92 6.50
CA LYS A 173 -7.27 21.29 5.49
C LYS A 173 -6.49 22.37 4.73
N VAL A 174 -5.18 22.20 4.63
CA VAL A 174 -4.29 23.04 3.84
C VAL A 174 -3.72 22.21 2.71
N SER A 175 -3.86 22.67 1.46
CA SER A 175 -3.34 21.97 0.28
C SER A 175 -2.26 22.81 -0.40
N PHE A 176 -1.11 22.19 -0.64
CA PHE A 176 0.09 22.77 -1.23
C PHE A 176 0.23 22.39 -2.70
N SER A 177 1.02 23.17 -3.44
CA SER A 177 1.34 22.87 -4.82
C SER A 177 2.32 21.70 -4.94
N LYS A 178 2.42 21.12 -6.15
CA LYS A 178 3.29 19.95 -6.42
C LYS A 178 4.76 20.19 -6.11
N GLU A 179 5.25 21.43 -6.27
CA GLU A 179 6.64 21.81 -5.96
C GLU A 179 6.97 21.69 -4.46
N SER A 180 5.94 21.57 -3.62
CA SER A 180 6.06 21.47 -2.17
C SER A 180 5.88 20.05 -1.63
N TYR A 181 5.60 19.07 -2.49
CA TYR A 181 5.42 17.68 -2.10
C TYR A 181 6.68 17.11 -1.45
N GLY A 182 6.51 16.33 -0.38
CA GLY A 182 7.61 15.80 0.43
C GLY A 182 8.13 16.75 1.52
N ARG A 183 7.67 18.02 1.55
CA ARG A 183 8.03 19.01 2.58
C ARG A 183 6.95 19.20 3.64
N GLU A 184 5.94 18.34 3.67
CA GLU A 184 4.76 18.48 4.53
C GLU A 184 5.16 18.56 6.02
N MET A 185 6.19 17.83 6.44
CA MET A 185 6.68 17.90 7.84
C MET A 185 7.35 19.23 8.18
N GLU A 186 8.03 19.86 7.22
CA GLU A 186 8.60 21.20 7.41
C GLU A 186 7.46 22.21 7.64
N TYR A 187 6.42 22.15 6.81
CA TYR A 187 5.24 23.00 6.96
C TYR A 187 4.45 22.70 8.23
N ALA A 188 4.30 21.43 8.60
CA ALA A 188 3.62 21.02 9.81
C ALA A 188 4.30 21.64 11.04
N SER A 189 5.64 21.57 11.12
CA SER A 189 6.41 22.19 12.21
C SER A 189 6.17 23.70 12.29
N ARG A 190 6.16 24.40 11.16
CA ARG A 190 5.91 25.85 11.15
C ARG A 190 4.46 26.20 11.53
N PHE A 191 3.49 25.37 11.18
CA PHE A 191 2.10 25.58 11.61
C PHE A 191 1.92 25.34 13.11
N THR A 192 2.62 24.35 13.68
CA THR A 192 2.56 24.11 15.13
C THR A 192 3.19 25.23 15.97
N ASP A 193 4.00 26.11 15.36
CA ASP A 193 4.52 27.31 16.02
C ASP A 193 3.47 28.42 16.18
N LEU A 194 2.30 28.28 15.54
CA LEU A 194 1.19 29.22 15.72
C LEU A 194 0.39 28.88 16.98
N ASP A 195 0.17 29.87 17.86
CA ASP A 195 -0.58 29.71 19.11
C ASP A 195 -1.99 29.09 18.94
N ALA A 196 -2.59 29.23 17.75
CA ALA A 196 -3.91 28.70 17.46
C ALA A 196 -3.93 27.20 17.12
N VAL A 197 -2.80 26.63 16.71
CA VAL A 197 -2.69 25.26 16.17
C VAL A 197 -2.23 24.31 17.28
N LYS A 198 -3.04 23.29 17.53
CA LYS A 198 -2.74 22.21 18.47
C LYS A 198 -1.85 21.14 17.83
N PHE A 199 -2.22 20.73 16.62
CA PHE A 199 -1.49 19.75 15.83
C PHE A 199 -1.55 20.10 14.34
N ALA A 200 -0.48 19.76 13.62
CA ALA A 200 -0.43 19.76 12.17
C ALA A 200 0.11 18.41 11.71
N GLU A 201 -0.65 17.69 10.90
CA GLU A 201 -0.29 16.35 10.45
C GLU A 201 -0.60 16.14 8.97
N LYS A 202 0.07 15.18 8.36
CA LYS A 202 -0.24 14.75 6.98
C LYS A 202 -1.63 14.13 6.93
N SER A 203 -2.31 14.29 5.80
CA SER A 203 -3.59 13.60 5.54
C SER A 203 -3.32 12.15 5.13
N PHE A 204 -3.17 11.26 6.10
CA PHE A 204 -2.97 9.82 5.86
C PHE A 204 -4.22 9.14 5.31
N PHE A 205 -4.03 8.15 4.44
CA PHE A 205 -5.12 7.27 4.04
C PHE A 205 -5.48 6.32 5.18
N TYR A 206 -6.78 6.04 5.32
CA TYR A 206 -7.27 5.06 6.28
C TYR A 206 -7.48 3.73 5.57
N HIS A 207 -6.66 2.74 5.90
CA HIS A 207 -6.83 1.37 5.44
C HIS A 207 -7.38 0.46 6.55
N PRO A 208 -8.05 -0.65 6.18
CA PRO A 208 -8.49 -1.63 7.16
C PRO A 208 -7.33 -2.19 7.98
N ILE A 209 -7.61 -2.67 9.20
CA ILE A 209 -6.63 -3.43 9.98
C ILE A 209 -6.50 -4.83 9.38
N GLY A 210 -5.28 -5.33 9.29
CA GLY A 210 -4.97 -6.61 8.65
C GLY A 210 -3.53 -7.05 8.83
N GLU A 211 -3.16 -8.08 8.10
CA GLU A 211 -1.83 -8.69 8.12
C GLU A 211 -1.13 -8.55 6.76
N TRP A 212 0.19 -8.49 6.80
CA TRP A 212 1.05 -8.25 5.65
C TRP A 212 1.88 -9.48 5.33
N GLY A 213 2.02 -9.79 4.05
CA GLY A 213 2.95 -10.79 3.53
C GLY A 213 3.82 -10.21 2.44
N SER A 214 5.13 -10.20 2.64
CA SER A 214 6.07 -9.64 1.67
C SER A 214 6.22 -10.53 0.44
N LEU A 215 6.25 -9.92 -0.75
CA LEU A 215 6.43 -10.61 -2.03
C LEU A 215 7.89 -10.46 -2.48
N LYS A 216 8.66 -11.53 -2.35
CA LYS A 216 10.08 -11.51 -2.72
C LYS A 216 10.30 -11.49 -4.23
N SER A 217 9.38 -12.09 -4.98
CA SER A 217 9.41 -12.13 -6.45
C SER A 217 9.09 -10.77 -7.09
N LEU A 218 8.37 -9.90 -6.39
CA LEU A 218 8.01 -8.56 -6.84
C LEU A 218 8.79 -7.47 -6.10
N LYS A 219 10.10 -7.51 -6.29
CA LYS A 219 11.04 -6.49 -5.80
C LYS A 219 11.99 -6.07 -6.90
N LYS A 220 12.20 -4.77 -7.02
CA LYS A 220 13.21 -4.14 -7.87
C LYS A 220 14.09 -3.26 -7.00
N ASP A 221 15.39 -3.51 -7.02
CA ASP A 221 16.40 -2.74 -6.30
C ASP A 221 16.88 -1.52 -7.09
#